data_AF-A0A925BL96-F1
#
_entry.id   AF-A0A925BL96-F1
#
_cell.length_a   1.000
_cell.length_b   1.000
_cell.length_c   1.000
_cell.angle_alpha   90.00
_cell.angle_beta   90.00
_cell.angle_gamma   90.00
#
_symmetry.space_group_name_H-M   'P 1'
#
loop_
_entity.id
_entity.type
_entity.pdbx_description
1 polymer ?
#
loop_
_entity_poly.entity_id
_entity_poly.type
_entity_poly.pdbx_seq_one_letter_code
_entity_poly.pdbx_strand_id
1 'polypeptide(L)'
;MAKDFLKDTRDHYDVIVIGSGLAGLTSANILARAGYSVLLLEHHYQLGGMATWFKRAGGHIFDISLHGFPIGMIKSCRKYWTQEIADSIVQLKGIRFENPQFSLTTTFNREDFTKLLIEKFNVPGETVQKFFDTARAMNHFDAESKTTRQLFDEFFPGRSDVIRLLMEPITYANGSTLEDPAVSYGIVFSNFMSKGVFTFEGGTDKLVNQMKDELEKNGVDLRIRSLVEKIEVDEQRRVTGVVVNGKRIGCRCVVSNSNIKSTILQLVGEQHFDPAFVEEAKAVRLNNSSCQVYIALKPSVGFDYCGDLLFHSEHKGFDIEAMLSKKVSSRTFSFYYPST
;
A
#
# COMPACT_ATOMS: atom_id res chain seq x y z
N MET A 1 25.02 29.23 0.19
CA MET A 1 24.27 28.87 -1.03
C MET A 1 23.41 27.67 -0.73
N ALA A 2 22.15 27.64 -1.17
CA ALA A 2 21.33 26.44 -1.08
C ALA A 2 21.95 25.32 -1.91
N LYS A 3 21.87 24.07 -1.45
CA LYS A 3 22.36 22.91 -2.20
C LYS A 3 21.53 22.76 -3.47
N ASP A 4 22.16 22.72 -4.63
CA ASP A 4 21.50 22.42 -5.90
C ASP A 4 21.24 20.91 -5.98
N PHE A 5 19.97 20.52 -5.84
CA PHE A 5 19.54 19.13 -5.91
C PHE A 5 19.34 18.63 -7.33
N LEU A 6 19.46 19.49 -8.35
CA LEU A 6 19.40 19.15 -9.77
C LEU A 6 20.78 19.23 -10.43
N LYS A 7 21.84 19.30 -9.63
CA LYS A 7 23.21 19.30 -10.15
C LYS A 7 23.43 18.07 -11.04
N ASP A 8 24.16 18.27 -12.14
CA ASP A 8 24.58 17.23 -13.08
C ASP A 8 23.41 16.51 -13.80
N THR A 9 22.17 17.02 -13.69
CA THR A 9 21.06 16.56 -14.55
C THR A 9 21.31 17.00 -15.99
N ARG A 10 20.98 16.14 -16.94
CA ARG A 10 20.94 16.47 -18.37
C ARG A 10 19.80 17.44 -18.67
N ASP A 11 19.91 18.18 -19.76
CA ASP A 11 18.81 19.04 -20.23
C ASP A 11 17.66 18.23 -20.86
N HIS A 12 17.91 16.96 -21.21
CA HIS A 12 16.92 16.06 -21.79
C HIS A 12 17.10 14.60 -21.33
N TYR A 13 15.98 13.91 -21.11
CA TYR A 13 15.89 12.48 -20.81
C TYR A 13 14.83 11.80 -21.68
N ASP A 14 14.97 10.51 -21.96
CA ASP A 14 13.92 9.76 -22.65
C ASP A 14 12.65 9.69 -21.80
N VAL A 15 12.81 9.39 -20.50
CA VAL A 15 11.70 9.29 -19.55
C VAL A 15 12.02 10.03 -18.25
N ILE A 16 11.04 10.80 -17.76
CA ILE A 16 11.06 11.36 -16.41
C ILE A 16 10.01 10.64 -15.56
N VAL A 17 10.43 10.11 -14.41
CA VAL A 17 9.53 9.50 -13.42
C VAL A 17 9.31 10.48 -12.28
N ILE A 18 8.05 10.79 -11.98
CA ILE A 18 7.67 11.73 -10.93
C ILE A 18 7.20 10.94 -9.71
N GLY A 19 7.96 11.01 -8.62
CA GLY A 19 7.66 10.37 -7.33
C GLY A 19 8.33 9.01 -7.15
N SER A 20 9.01 8.85 -6.01
CA SER A 20 9.80 7.67 -5.63
C SER A 20 9.04 6.66 -4.78
N GLY A 21 7.71 6.63 -4.83
CA GLY A 21 6.96 5.48 -4.32
C GLY A 21 7.38 4.18 -5.05
N LEU A 22 7.04 3.03 -4.47
CA LEU A 22 7.48 1.72 -5.00
C LEU A 22 7.18 1.52 -6.50
N ALA A 23 6.03 2.00 -6.99
CA ALA A 23 5.69 1.94 -8.41
C ALA A 23 6.59 2.82 -9.30
N GLY A 24 6.94 4.04 -8.85
CA GLY A 24 7.90 4.92 -9.53
C GLY A 24 9.32 4.35 -9.54
N LEU A 25 9.80 3.83 -8.39
CA LEU A 25 11.09 3.14 -8.31
C LEU A 25 11.13 1.94 -9.28
N THR A 26 10.09 1.12 -9.27
CA THR A 26 10.01 -0.07 -10.15
C THR A 26 9.96 0.33 -11.62
N SER A 27 9.18 1.37 -11.97
CA SER A 27 9.06 1.86 -13.34
C SER A 27 10.40 2.40 -13.85
N ALA A 28 11.10 3.21 -13.06
CA ALA A 28 12.42 3.71 -13.41
C ALA A 28 13.42 2.57 -13.64
N ASN A 29 13.41 1.55 -12.77
CA ASN A 29 14.30 0.41 -12.91
C ASN A 29 14.04 -0.37 -14.21
N ILE A 30 12.78 -0.66 -14.52
CA ILE A 30 12.39 -1.38 -15.74
C ILE A 30 12.80 -0.58 -16.99
N LEU A 31 12.54 0.72 -17.01
CA LEU A 31 12.85 1.58 -18.15
C LEU A 31 14.36 1.73 -18.37
N ALA A 32 15.13 1.90 -17.29
CA ALA A 32 16.58 1.98 -17.40
C ALA A 32 17.20 0.66 -17.87
N ARG A 33 16.72 -0.48 -17.36
CA ARG A 33 17.12 -1.82 -17.86
C ARG A 33 16.75 -2.05 -19.32
N ALA A 34 15.74 -1.35 -19.84
CA ALA A 34 15.38 -1.36 -21.26
C ALA A 34 16.25 -0.40 -22.11
N GLY A 35 17.20 0.31 -21.51
CA GLY A 35 18.17 1.16 -22.20
C GLY A 35 17.76 2.63 -22.33
N TYR A 36 16.66 3.06 -21.70
CA TYR A 36 16.25 4.46 -21.71
C TYR A 36 17.08 5.30 -20.73
N SER A 37 17.34 6.55 -21.08
CA SER A 37 17.82 7.53 -20.11
C SER A 37 16.67 7.97 -19.20
N VAL A 38 16.80 7.69 -17.90
CA VAL A 38 15.74 7.90 -16.91
C VAL A 38 16.19 8.88 -15.82
N LEU A 39 15.36 9.88 -15.57
CA LEU A 39 15.47 10.77 -14.41
C LEU A 39 14.28 10.52 -13.48
N LEU A 40 14.55 10.13 -12.23
CA LEU A 40 13.53 10.01 -11.19
C LEU A 40 13.62 11.22 -10.25
N LEU A 41 12.50 11.93 -10.13
CA LEU A 41 12.36 13.14 -9.31
C LEU A 41 11.49 12.86 -8.09
N GLU A 42 12.03 13.06 -6.90
CA GLU A 42 11.33 12.96 -5.62
C GLU A 42 11.29 14.32 -4.93
N HIS A 43 10.10 14.79 -4.57
CA HIS A 43 9.93 16.07 -3.85
C HIS A 43 10.47 16.01 -2.42
N HIS A 44 10.41 14.85 -1.77
CA HIS A 44 10.86 14.62 -0.40
C HIS A 44 12.38 14.48 -0.33
N TYR A 45 12.95 14.52 0.87
CA TYR A 45 14.39 14.34 1.07
C TYR A 45 14.85 12.89 1.07
N GLN A 46 13.92 11.95 0.89
CA GLN A 46 14.14 10.51 1.01
C GLN A 46 13.21 9.78 0.04
N LEU A 47 13.72 8.67 -0.52
CA LEU A 47 12.96 7.82 -1.43
C LEU A 47 11.99 6.91 -0.68
N GLY A 48 11.01 6.34 -1.40
CA GLY A 48 10.18 5.24 -0.91
C GLY A 48 8.67 5.55 -0.84
N GLY A 49 8.27 6.83 -0.91
CA GLY A 49 6.88 7.23 -0.77
C GLY A 49 6.27 6.69 0.53
N MET A 50 5.26 5.83 0.45
CA MET A 50 4.67 5.17 1.62
C MET A 50 5.57 4.13 2.30
N ALA A 51 6.59 3.62 1.61
CA ALA A 51 7.62 2.77 2.19
C ALA A 51 8.76 3.55 2.87
N THR A 52 8.59 4.86 3.09
CA THR A 52 9.59 5.67 3.82
C THR A 52 9.68 5.28 5.29
N TRP A 53 10.75 5.74 5.93
CA TRP A 53 11.05 5.53 7.34
C TRP A 53 11.59 6.81 7.94
N PHE A 54 11.63 6.91 9.28
CA PHE A 54 12.33 7.98 9.98
C PHE A 54 13.14 7.45 11.16
N LYS A 55 14.16 8.22 11.56
CA LYS A 55 15.02 7.91 12.70
C LYS A 55 14.67 8.78 13.90
N ARG A 56 14.73 8.22 15.12
CA ARG A 56 14.61 8.94 16.38
C ARG A 56 15.85 8.74 17.25
N ALA A 57 15.97 9.58 18.29
CA ALA A 57 17.06 9.49 19.25
C ALA A 57 17.17 8.08 19.83
N GLY A 58 18.39 7.61 20.08
CA GLY A 58 18.65 6.22 20.49
C GLY A 58 18.80 5.23 19.33
N GLY A 59 18.73 5.69 18.07
CA GLY A 59 18.96 4.85 16.89
C GLY A 59 17.73 4.08 16.41
N HIS A 60 16.56 4.36 16.97
CA HIS A 60 15.30 3.72 16.55
C HIS A 60 14.91 4.15 15.15
N ILE A 61 14.64 3.17 14.30
CA ILE A 61 14.09 3.34 12.95
C ILE A 61 12.62 2.93 12.98
N PHE A 62 11.78 3.74 12.34
CA PHE A 62 10.35 3.49 12.23
C PHE A 62 9.92 3.55 10.77
N ASP A 63 9.32 2.46 10.28
CA ASP A 63 8.71 2.38 8.97
C ASP A 63 7.34 3.05 8.98
N ILE A 64 7.01 3.84 7.95
CA ILE A 64 5.84 4.73 7.99
C ILE A 64 4.51 4.03 7.68
N SER A 65 4.47 3.03 6.81
CA SER A 65 3.20 2.33 6.53
C SER A 65 3.30 0.96 5.86
N LEU A 66 4.41 0.61 5.22
CA LEU A 66 4.55 -0.69 4.58
C LEU A 66 4.88 -1.77 5.61
N HIS A 67 3.85 -2.44 6.15
CA HIS A 67 4.00 -3.47 7.19
C HIS A 67 3.66 -4.90 6.73
N GLY A 68 2.97 -5.03 5.59
CA GLY A 68 2.50 -6.33 5.12
C GLY A 68 2.19 -6.34 3.63
N PHE A 69 2.51 -7.43 2.95
CA PHE A 69 2.19 -7.64 1.55
C PHE A 69 1.95 -9.14 1.24
N PRO A 70 1.25 -9.47 0.14
CA PRO A 70 0.96 -10.85 -0.20
C PRO A 70 2.19 -11.60 -0.74
N ILE A 71 2.17 -12.93 -0.69
CA ILE A 71 3.26 -13.81 -1.19
C ILE A 71 3.70 -13.49 -2.62
N GLY A 72 2.79 -12.98 -3.45
CA GLY A 72 3.08 -12.60 -4.83
C GLY A 72 4.23 -11.59 -4.96
N MET A 73 4.52 -10.82 -3.92
CA MET A 73 5.65 -9.89 -3.89
C MET A 73 7.01 -10.57 -4.04
N ILE A 74 7.19 -11.80 -3.55
CA ILE A 74 8.44 -12.56 -3.76
C ILE A 74 8.72 -12.69 -5.26
N LYS A 75 7.70 -13.10 -6.03
CA LYS A 75 7.82 -13.25 -7.49
C LYS A 75 8.06 -11.90 -8.18
N SER A 76 7.36 -10.86 -7.76
CA SER A 76 7.54 -9.51 -8.30
C SER A 76 8.96 -8.98 -8.05
N CYS A 77 9.49 -9.14 -6.84
CA CYS A 77 10.85 -8.73 -6.51
C CYS A 77 11.91 -9.55 -7.26
N ARG A 78 11.73 -10.86 -7.40
CA ARG A 78 12.64 -11.68 -8.25
C ARG A 78 12.67 -11.21 -9.71
N LYS A 79 11.54 -10.74 -10.24
CA LYS A 79 11.42 -10.34 -11.64
C LYS A 79 11.99 -8.94 -11.88
N TYR A 80 11.64 -7.98 -11.03
CA TYR A 80 11.90 -6.56 -11.27
C TYR A 80 13.04 -5.98 -10.44
N TRP A 81 13.49 -6.69 -9.42
CA TRP A 81 14.53 -6.27 -8.49
C TRP A 81 15.61 -7.37 -8.38
N THR A 82 16.20 -7.56 -7.20
CA THR A 82 17.26 -8.54 -6.97
C THR A 82 16.74 -9.77 -6.24
N GLN A 83 17.48 -10.88 -6.35
CA GLN A 83 17.23 -12.09 -5.57
C GLN A 83 17.31 -11.82 -4.06
N GLU A 84 18.27 -10.99 -3.63
CA GLU A 84 18.45 -10.60 -2.22
C GLU A 84 17.23 -9.88 -1.63
N ILE A 85 16.63 -8.93 -2.37
CA ILE A 85 15.39 -8.28 -1.98
C ILE A 85 14.27 -9.32 -1.85
N ALA A 86 14.17 -10.25 -2.80
CA ALA A 86 13.12 -11.25 -2.77
C ALA A 86 13.26 -12.26 -1.62
N ASP A 87 14.49 -12.62 -1.25
CA ASP A 87 14.76 -13.60 -0.19
C ASP A 87 14.66 -12.99 1.20
N SER A 88 14.71 -11.66 1.32
CA SER A 88 14.40 -10.93 2.57
C SER A 88 12.89 -10.82 2.84
N ILE A 89 12.03 -11.37 1.97
CA ILE A 89 10.58 -11.39 2.19
C ILE A 89 10.20 -12.63 2.98
N VAL A 90 9.68 -12.42 4.19
CA VAL A 90 9.37 -13.49 5.15
C VAL A 90 7.91 -13.46 5.59
N GLN A 91 7.33 -14.62 5.91
CA GLN A 91 5.94 -14.72 6.35
C GLN A 91 5.82 -14.37 7.83
N LEU A 92 4.84 -13.52 8.17
CA LEU A 92 4.40 -13.31 9.55
C LEU A 92 3.60 -14.51 10.03
N LYS A 93 3.91 -15.02 11.22
CA LYS A 93 3.32 -16.26 11.74
C LYS A 93 2.34 -16.02 12.87
N GLY A 94 2.51 -14.93 13.62
CA GLY A 94 1.69 -14.61 14.78
C GLY A 94 0.72 -13.47 14.54
N ILE A 95 -0.39 -13.70 13.84
CA ILE A 95 -1.46 -12.69 13.71
C ILE A 95 -2.51 -12.96 14.77
N ARG A 96 -2.82 -11.96 15.60
CA ARG A 96 -3.68 -12.09 16.78
C ARG A 96 -4.85 -11.13 16.70
N PHE A 97 -6.02 -11.60 17.15
CA PHE A 97 -7.21 -10.78 17.32
C PHE A 97 -7.64 -10.81 18.78
N GLU A 98 -7.89 -9.64 19.35
CA GLU A 98 -8.33 -9.46 20.73
C GLU A 98 -9.49 -8.46 20.80
N ASN A 99 -10.69 -8.97 21.02
CA ASN A 99 -11.89 -8.13 21.16
C ASN A 99 -12.99 -8.83 21.98
N PRO A 100 -14.08 -8.13 22.37
CA PRO A 100 -15.17 -8.72 23.16
C PRO A 100 -15.89 -9.92 22.53
N GLN A 101 -15.84 -10.10 21.21
CA GLN A 101 -16.48 -11.23 20.53
C GLN A 101 -15.56 -12.46 20.48
N PHE A 102 -14.24 -12.27 20.40
CA PHE A 102 -13.27 -13.36 20.36
C PHE A 102 -11.83 -12.93 20.69
N SER A 103 -11.08 -13.89 21.22
CA SER A 103 -9.62 -13.90 21.28
C SER A 103 -9.12 -15.10 20.48
N LEU A 104 -8.25 -14.88 19.49
CA LEU A 104 -7.69 -15.95 18.64
C LEU A 104 -6.36 -15.56 17.98
N THR A 105 -5.66 -16.58 17.50
CA THR A 105 -4.44 -16.45 16.69
C THR A 105 -4.64 -17.15 15.35
N THR A 106 -4.01 -16.61 14.31
CA THR A 106 -4.05 -17.15 12.95
C THR A 106 -2.76 -16.86 12.18
N THR A 107 -2.49 -17.69 11.18
CA THR A 107 -1.50 -17.45 10.12
C THR A 107 -2.06 -16.68 8.93
N PHE A 108 -3.36 -16.32 8.97
CA PHE A 108 -4.06 -15.52 7.98
C PHE A 108 -4.11 -16.14 6.58
N ASN A 109 -4.04 -17.47 6.50
CA ASN A 109 -4.20 -18.20 5.26
C ASN A 109 -5.59 -18.89 5.18
N ARG A 110 -5.94 -19.34 3.98
CA ARG A 110 -7.23 -19.98 3.70
C ARG A 110 -7.50 -21.19 4.57
N GLU A 111 -6.51 -22.04 4.78
CA GLU A 111 -6.67 -23.27 5.59
C GLU A 111 -7.07 -22.92 7.02
N ASP A 112 -6.36 -21.97 7.62
CA ASP A 112 -6.56 -21.57 9.02
C ASP A 112 -7.87 -20.80 9.23
N PHE A 113 -8.22 -19.86 8.34
CA PHE A 113 -9.53 -19.21 8.39
C PHE A 113 -10.68 -20.19 8.14
N THR A 114 -10.53 -21.15 7.23
CA THR A 114 -11.55 -22.19 7.01
C THR A 114 -11.78 -22.97 8.30
N LYS A 115 -10.69 -23.40 8.95
CA LYS A 115 -10.75 -24.10 10.24
C LYS A 115 -11.42 -23.23 11.30
N LEU A 116 -11.01 -21.98 11.47
CA LEU A 116 -11.61 -21.05 12.44
C LEU A 116 -13.10 -20.85 12.19
N LEU A 117 -13.51 -20.59 10.95
CA LEU A 117 -14.91 -20.37 10.58
C LEU A 117 -15.78 -21.60 10.91
N ILE A 118 -15.29 -22.80 10.64
CA ILE A 118 -16.01 -24.05 10.90
C ILE A 118 -16.01 -24.38 12.40
N GLU A 119 -14.83 -24.49 13.01
CA GLU A 119 -14.68 -25.05 14.36
C GLU A 119 -15.00 -24.04 15.46
N LYS A 120 -14.60 -22.77 15.30
CA LYS A 120 -14.78 -21.74 16.33
C LYS A 120 -16.06 -20.94 16.13
N PHE A 121 -16.37 -20.58 14.88
CA PHE A 121 -17.54 -19.78 14.55
C PHE A 121 -18.74 -20.64 14.10
N ASN A 122 -18.63 -21.97 14.07
CA ASN A 122 -19.74 -22.89 13.75
C ASN A 122 -20.43 -22.57 12.42
N VAL A 123 -19.68 -22.09 11.43
CA VAL A 123 -20.20 -21.86 10.08
C VAL A 123 -20.18 -23.19 9.31
N PRO A 124 -21.27 -23.58 8.62
CA PRO A 124 -21.28 -24.79 7.81
C PRO A 124 -20.14 -24.79 6.78
N GLY A 125 -19.40 -25.90 6.69
CA GLY A 125 -18.24 -26.00 5.80
C GLY A 125 -18.55 -25.75 4.32
N GLU A 126 -19.74 -26.15 3.87
CA GLU A 126 -20.23 -25.85 2.51
C GLU A 126 -20.36 -24.34 2.27
N THR A 127 -20.89 -23.59 3.24
CA THR A 127 -21.01 -22.13 3.17
C THR A 127 -19.64 -21.46 3.10
N VAL A 128 -18.69 -21.91 3.94
CA VAL A 128 -17.31 -21.38 3.95
C VAL A 128 -16.64 -21.61 2.60
N GLN A 129 -16.76 -22.81 2.04
CA GLN A 129 -16.18 -23.15 0.75
C GLN A 129 -16.77 -22.29 -0.38
N LYS A 130 -18.11 -22.18 -0.45
CA LYS A 130 -18.79 -21.34 -1.43
C LYS A 130 -18.35 -19.88 -1.33
N PHE A 131 -18.26 -19.32 -0.12
CA PHE A 131 -17.78 -17.95 0.09
C PHE A 131 -16.37 -17.72 -0.49
N PHE A 132 -15.42 -18.60 -0.18
CA PHE A 132 -14.05 -18.46 -0.70
C PHE A 132 -13.96 -18.64 -2.21
N ASP A 133 -14.77 -19.52 -2.79
CA ASP A 133 -14.80 -19.74 -4.23
C ASP A 133 -15.42 -18.54 -4.95
N THR A 134 -16.50 -17.97 -4.42
CA THR A 134 -17.08 -16.71 -4.90
C THR A 134 -16.07 -15.57 -4.80
N ALA A 135 -15.42 -15.37 -3.65
CA ALA A 135 -14.43 -14.30 -3.47
C ALA A 135 -13.23 -14.43 -4.42
N ARG A 136 -12.84 -15.67 -4.78
CA ARG A 136 -11.75 -15.94 -5.71
C ARG A 136 -12.15 -15.75 -7.18
N ALA A 137 -13.41 -15.97 -7.52
CA ALA A 137 -13.94 -15.80 -8.86
C ALA A 137 -14.16 -14.32 -9.24
N MET A 138 -14.29 -13.45 -8.23
CA MET A 138 -14.45 -12.00 -8.43
C MET A 138 -13.29 -11.43 -9.25
N ASN A 139 -13.62 -10.75 -10.34
CA ASN A 139 -12.67 -10.09 -11.22
C ASN A 139 -13.17 -8.67 -11.58
N HIS A 140 -12.24 -7.81 -12.01
CA HIS A 140 -12.54 -6.40 -12.32
C HIS A 140 -13.57 -6.18 -13.45
N PHE A 141 -13.91 -7.22 -14.22
CA PHE A 141 -14.90 -7.14 -15.31
C PHE A 141 -16.29 -7.59 -14.87
N ASP A 142 -16.46 -8.05 -13.63
CA ASP A 142 -17.76 -8.41 -13.10
C ASP A 142 -18.60 -7.14 -12.90
N ALA A 143 -19.66 -7.02 -13.71
CA ALA A 143 -20.55 -5.87 -13.75
C ALA A 143 -21.46 -5.72 -12.51
N GLU A 144 -21.30 -6.57 -11.51
CA GLU A 144 -22.19 -6.58 -10.34
C GLU A 144 -21.79 -5.51 -9.32
N SER A 145 -22.71 -4.56 -9.13
CA SER A 145 -22.67 -3.46 -8.15
C SER A 145 -22.88 -3.92 -6.70
N LYS A 146 -22.51 -5.17 -6.38
CA LYS A 146 -22.74 -5.74 -5.06
C LYS A 146 -21.78 -5.11 -4.05
N THR A 147 -22.29 -4.66 -2.90
CA THR A 147 -21.46 -4.14 -1.81
C THR A 147 -20.89 -5.29 -0.98
N THR A 148 -19.81 -5.01 -0.25
CA THR A 148 -19.21 -5.97 0.69
C THR A 148 -20.22 -6.42 1.76
N ARG A 149 -21.12 -5.51 2.19
CA ARG A 149 -22.24 -5.84 3.08
C ARG A 149 -23.14 -6.93 2.49
N GLN A 150 -23.63 -6.70 1.28
CA GLN A 150 -24.52 -7.64 0.59
C GLN A 150 -23.82 -8.99 0.36
N LEU A 151 -22.49 -8.99 0.14
CA LEU A 151 -21.71 -10.22 0.05
C LEU A 151 -21.80 -11.00 1.35
N PHE A 152 -21.51 -10.37 2.48
CA PHE A 152 -21.55 -11.07 3.75
C PHE A 152 -22.95 -11.41 4.23
N ASP A 153 -23.96 -10.60 3.94
CA ASP A 153 -25.34 -10.93 4.30
C ASP A 153 -25.85 -12.18 3.56
N GLU A 154 -25.34 -12.45 2.35
CA GLU A 154 -25.63 -13.69 1.62
C GLU A 154 -25.03 -14.93 2.28
N PHE A 155 -23.75 -14.87 2.68
CA PHE A 155 -23.02 -16.03 3.20
C PHE A 155 -23.12 -16.20 4.72
N PHE A 156 -23.23 -15.09 5.45
CA PHE A 156 -23.12 -15.01 6.91
C PHE A 156 -24.23 -14.11 7.51
N PRO A 157 -25.52 -14.37 7.21
CA PRO A 157 -26.61 -13.51 7.68
C PRO A 157 -26.65 -13.43 9.22
N GLY A 158 -26.64 -12.21 9.75
CA GLY A 158 -26.68 -11.95 11.19
C GLY A 158 -25.39 -12.31 11.96
N ARG A 159 -24.32 -12.71 11.27
CA ARG A 159 -23.04 -13.13 11.89
C ARG A 159 -22.06 -11.97 12.01
N SER A 160 -22.38 -11.04 12.91
CA SER A 160 -21.52 -9.87 13.17
C SER A 160 -20.11 -10.24 13.63
N ASP A 161 -19.93 -11.39 14.27
CA ASP A 161 -18.66 -11.97 14.69
C ASP A 161 -17.80 -12.43 13.49
N VAL A 162 -18.41 -13.09 12.51
CA VAL A 162 -17.73 -13.50 11.27
C VAL A 162 -17.38 -12.29 10.42
N ILE A 163 -18.33 -11.36 10.26
CA ILE A 163 -18.11 -10.11 9.51
C ILE A 163 -16.93 -9.34 10.11
N ARG A 164 -16.85 -9.27 11.44
CA ARG A 164 -15.74 -8.62 12.14
C ARG A 164 -14.39 -9.27 11.84
N LEU A 165 -14.30 -10.59 11.93
CA LEU A 165 -13.07 -11.33 11.61
C LEU A 165 -12.58 -11.04 10.18
N LEU A 166 -13.51 -10.99 9.24
CA LEU A 166 -13.22 -10.78 7.81
C LEU A 166 -12.89 -9.32 7.47
N MET A 167 -13.49 -8.36 8.18
CA MET A 167 -13.35 -6.93 7.84
C MET A 167 -12.27 -6.19 8.60
N GLU A 168 -12.09 -6.42 9.92
CA GLU A 168 -11.15 -5.64 10.73
C GLU A 168 -9.77 -5.52 10.06
N PRO A 169 -9.12 -6.61 9.61
CA PRO A 169 -7.78 -6.53 9.01
C PRO A 169 -7.74 -5.67 7.75
N ILE A 170 -8.79 -5.76 6.92
CA ILE A 170 -8.87 -5.04 5.66
C ILE A 170 -9.12 -3.55 5.93
N THR A 171 -10.06 -3.24 6.82
CA THR A 171 -10.31 -1.86 7.27
C THR A 171 -9.05 -1.20 7.83
N TYR A 172 -8.20 -1.91 8.57
CA TYR A 172 -6.92 -1.38 9.03
C TYR A 172 -5.91 -1.18 7.91
N ALA A 173 -5.82 -2.13 6.98
CA ALA A 173 -4.80 -2.10 5.93
C ALA A 173 -5.07 -0.99 4.91
N ASN A 174 -6.33 -0.77 4.54
CA ASN A 174 -6.67 0.12 3.43
C ASN A 174 -7.93 0.95 3.67
N GLY A 175 -8.54 0.93 4.86
CA GLY A 175 -9.71 1.74 5.15
C GLY A 175 -11.03 1.26 4.57
N SER A 176 -11.10 0.05 4.00
CA SER A 176 -12.32 -0.47 3.41
C SER A 176 -13.47 -0.57 4.43
N THR A 177 -14.67 -0.35 3.91
CA THR A 177 -15.95 -0.40 4.64
C THR A 177 -16.88 -1.43 4.00
N LEU A 178 -17.98 -1.74 4.68
CA LEU A 178 -19.01 -2.63 4.16
C LEU A 178 -19.75 -2.04 2.93
N GLU A 179 -19.67 -0.73 2.72
CA GLU A 179 -20.32 -0.06 1.59
C GLU A 179 -19.47 -0.04 0.32
N ASP A 180 -18.20 -0.46 0.41
CA ASP A 180 -17.33 -0.54 -0.76
C ASP A 180 -17.73 -1.72 -1.67
N PRO A 181 -17.46 -1.64 -2.99
CA PRO A 181 -17.74 -2.73 -3.92
C PRO A 181 -17.08 -4.04 -3.50
N ALA A 182 -17.83 -5.14 -3.50
CA ALA A 182 -17.37 -6.46 -3.05
C ALA A 182 -16.14 -6.95 -3.82
N VAL A 183 -16.02 -6.60 -5.11
CA VAL A 183 -14.85 -6.92 -5.94
C VAL A 183 -13.54 -6.37 -5.35
N SER A 184 -13.57 -5.18 -4.75
CA SER A 184 -12.38 -4.57 -4.13
C SER A 184 -11.93 -5.38 -2.91
N TYR A 185 -12.88 -5.84 -2.09
CA TYR A 185 -12.64 -6.77 -0.98
C TYR A 185 -12.08 -8.10 -1.50
N GLY A 186 -12.75 -8.72 -2.48
CA GLY A 186 -12.38 -10.03 -3.02
C GLY A 186 -10.93 -10.07 -3.53
N ILE A 187 -10.49 -9.03 -4.24
CA ILE A 187 -9.12 -8.93 -4.76
C ILE A 187 -8.09 -8.83 -3.62
N VAL A 188 -8.30 -7.91 -2.67
CA VAL A 188 -7.34 -7.71 -1.56
C VAL A 188 -7.30 -8.94 -0.67
N PHE A 189 -8.47 -9.41 -0.23
CA PHE A 189 -8.61 -10.55 0.67
C PHE A 189 -8.01 -11.82 0.05
N SER A 190 -8.35 -12.16 -1.20
CA SER A 190 -7.85 -13.37 -1.85
C SER A 190 -6.32 -13.40 -2.00
N ASN A 191 -5.69 -12.25 -2.21
CA ASN A 191 -4.23 -12.15 -2.33
C ASN A 191 -3.51 -12.52 -1.03
N PHE A 192 -4.03 -12.07 0.12
CA PHE A 192 -3.48 -12.44 1.43
C PHE A 192 -3.85 -13.87 1.84
N MET A 193 -5.09 -14.29 1.58
CA MET A 193 -5.58 -15.62 1.97
C MET A 193 -4.83 -16.79 1.32
N SER A 194 -4.10 -16.57 0.22
CA SER A 194 -3.33 -17.63 -0.43
C SER A 194 -2.27 -18.24 0.50
N LYS A 195 -1.46 -17.39 1.17
CA LYS A 195 -0.32 -17.83 2.00
C LYS A 195 -0.07 -16.96 3.23
N GLY A 196 -1.01 -16.11 3.62
CA GLY A 196 -0.87 -15.20 4.76
C GLY A 196 -0.20 -13.88 4.41
N VAL A 197 0.23 -13.19 5.45
CA VAL A 197 0.88 -11.87 5.37
C VAL A 197 2.40 -12.03 5.39
N PHE A 198 3.09 -11.32 4.51
CA PHE A 198 4.56 -11.28 4.44
C PHE A 198 5.06 -9.88 4.75
N THR A 199 6.27 -9.79 5.29
CA THR A 199 7.00 -8.54 5.53
C THR A 199 8.40 -8.58 4.92
N PHE A 200 9.10 -7.46 4.99
CA PHE A 200 10.50 -7.34 4.58
C PHE A 200 11.42 -7.36 5.82
N GLU A 201 12.23 -8.41 5.92
CA GLU A 201 13.18 -8.61 7.02
C GLU A 201 14.27 -7.54 7.03
N GLY A 202 14.35 -6.83 8.15
CA GLY A 202 15.25 -5.68 8.35
C GLY A 202 14.66 -4.31 8.00
N GLY A 203 13.35 -4.22 7.73
CA GLY A 203 12.64 -2.93 7.63
C GLY A 203 12.67 -2.27 6.25
N THR A 204 11.84 -1.24 6.07
CA THR A 204 11.68 -0.58 4.76
C THR A 204 12.88 0.30 4.40
N ASP A 205 13.68 0.72 5.37
CA ASP A 205 14.92 1.45 5.13
C ASP A 205 15.93 0.60 4.36
N LYS A 206 16.13 -0.66 4.77
CA LYS A 206 16.95 -1.63 4.06
C LYS A 206 16.42 -1.87 2.65
N LEU A 207 15.10 -2.11 2.51
CA LEU A 207 14.45 -2.33 1.21
C LEU A 207 14.70 -1.18 0.23
N VAL A 208 14.40 0.06 0.64
CA VAL A 208 14.48 1.21 -0.25
C VAL A 208 15.94 1.55 -0.58
N ASN A 209 16.88 1.35 0.35
CA ASN A 209 18.30 1.51 0.04
C ASN A 209 18.79 0.47 -0.98
N GLN A 210 18.41 -0.81 -0.83
CA GLN A 210 18.74 -1.83 -1.83
C GLN A 210 18.12 -1.52 -3.21
N MET A 211 16.89 -1.00 -3.25
CA MET A 211 16.26 -0.53 -4.50
C MET A 211 17.00 0.65 -5.11
N LYS A 212 17.44 1.61 -4.28
CA LYS A 212 18.25 2.76 -4.71
C LYS A 212 19.56 2.31 -5.34
N ASP A 213 20.28 1.39 -4.70
CA ASP A 213 21.57 0.91 -5.18
C ASP A 213 21.43 0.20 -6.54
N GLU A 214 20.37 -0.59 -6.72
CA GLU A 214 20.08 -1.24 -8.00
C GLU A 214 19.67 -0.23 -9.09
N LEU A 215 18.94 0.84 -8.75
CA LEU A 215 18.62 1.93 -9.67
C LEU A 215 19.86 2.69 -10.15
N GLU A 216 20.76 3.04 -9.21
CA GLU A 216 22.02 3.73 -9.53
C GLU A 216 22.92 2.86 -10.41
N LYS A 217 23.01 1.55 -10.10
CA LYS A 217 23.72 0.56 -10.92
C LYS A 217 23.15 0.44 -12.34
N ASN A 218 21.84 0.56 -12.49
CA ASN A 218 21.17 0.56 -13.80
C ASN A 218 21.20 1.93 -14.51
N GLY A 219 21.88 2.94 -13.93
CA GLY A 219 22.12 4.23 -14.57
C GLY A 219 20.95 5.22 -14.47
N VAL A 220 20.04 5.03 -13.52
CA VAL A 220 18.97 5.99 -13.25
C VAL A 220 19.53 7.22 -12.55
N ASP A 221 19.25 8.41 -13.07
CA ASP A 221 19.52 9.65 -12.36
C ASP A 221 18.46 9.87 -11.27
N LEU A 222 18.85 9.79 -10.00
CA LEU A 222 17.96 10.00 -8.86
C LEU A 222 18.14 11.40 -8.29
N ARG A 223 17.06 12.19 -8.13
CA ARG A 223 17.11 13.51 -7.51
C ARG A 223 16.00 13.66 -6.46
N ILE A 224 16.41 13.86 -5.20
CA ILE A 224 15.54 14.18 -4.06
C ILE A 224 15.33 15.69 -3.95
N ARG A 225 14.39 16.15 -3.10
CA ARG A 225 14.06 17.57 -2.92
C ARG A 225 13.79 18.28 -4.25
N SER A 226 13.17 17.55 -5.16
CA SER A 226 12.91 17.93 -6.54
C SER A 226 11.41 17.94 -6.78
N LEU A 227 10.78 19.07 -6.48
CA LEU A 227 9.34 19.25 -6.67
C LEU A 227 9.07 19.53 -8.14
N VAL A 228 8.37 18.59 -8.80
CA VAL A 228 7.83 18.85 -10.13
C VAL A 228 6.59 19.71 -9.97
N GLU A 229 6.63 20.89 -10.57
CA GLU A 229 5.58 21.91 -10.50
C GLU A 229 4.62 21.80 -11.68
N LYS A 230 5.12 21.33 -12.83
CA LYS A 230 4.35 21.26 -14.08
C LYS A 230 4.89 20.18 -15.02
N ILE A 231 4.00 19.52 -15.74
CA ILE A 231 4.28 18.72 -16.93
C ILE A 231 3.89 19.58 -18.13
N GLU A 232 4.83 19.81 -19.03
CA GLU A 232 4.60 20.63 -20.22
C GLU A 232 4.14 19.76 -21.38
N VAL A 233 3.06 20.19 -22.02
CA VAL A 233 2.51 19.57 -23.23
C VAL A 233 2.41 20.59 -24.36
N ASP A 234 2.63 20.14 -25.59
CA ASP A 234 2.51 20.98 -26.79
C ASP A 234 1.06 21.11 -27.29
N GLU A 235 0.88 21.87 -28.37
CA GLU A 235 -0.43 22.07 -29.03
C GLU A 235 -1.04 20.76 -29.56
N GLN A 236 -0.22 19.76 -29.82
CA GLN A 236 -0.64 18.41 -30.22
C GLN A 236 -0.85 17.48 -29.01
N ARG A 237 -0.87 18.03 -27.78
CA ARG A 237 -1.04 17.31 -26.50
C ARG A 237 0.04 16.26 -26.22
N ARG A 238 1.25 16.45 -26.75
CA ARG A 238 2.40 15.58 -26.47
C ARG A 238 3.24 16.17 -25.34
N VAL A 239 3.77 15.32 -24.48
CA VAL A 239 4.72 15.73 -23.44
C VAL A 239 6.02 16.24 -24.06
N THR A 240 6.53 17.36 -23.54
CA THR A 240 7.79 17.98 -24.00
C THR A 240 8.82 18.19 -22.89
N GLY A 241 8.42 18.04 -21.63
CA GLY A 241 9.29 18.29 -20.48
C GLY A 241 8.52 18.43 -19.18
N VAL A 242 9.27 18.72 -18.12
CA VAL A 242 8.75 19.08 -16.80
C VAL A 242 9.44 20.35 -16.31
N VAL A 243 8.74 21.11 -15.47
CA VAL A 243 9.33 22.17 -14.65
C VAL A 243 9.52 21.63 -13.24
N VAL A 244 10.77 21.61 -12.77
CA VAL A 244 11.16 21.09 -11.46
C VAL A 244 12.04 22.11 -10.74
N ASN A 245 11.63 22.53 -9.55
CA ASN A 245 12.29 23.59 -8.78
C ASN A 245 12.61 24.84 -9.64
N GLY A 246 11.69 25.25 -10.52
CA GLY A 246 11.86 26.36 -11.44
C GLY A 246 12.77 26.11 -12.66
N LYS A 247 13.41 24.93 -12.77
CA LYS A 247 14.22 24.53 -13.93
C LYS A 247 13.40 23.64 -14.87
N ARG A 248 13.46 23.94 -16.17
CA ARG A 248 12.90 23.08 -17.21
C ARG A 248 13.85 21.93 -17.55
N ILE A 249 13.35 20.70 -17.61
CA ILE A 249 14.06 19.53 -18.13
C ILE A 249 13.18 18.89 -19.21
N GLY A 250 13.74 18.71 -20.42
CA GLY A 250 13.02 18.13 -21.54
C GLY A 250 12.86 16.62 -21.40
N CYS A 251 11.76 16.08 -21.92
CA CYS A 251 11.60 14.63 -22.07
C CYS A 251 10.55 14.28 -23.13
N ARG A 252 10.53 13.00 -23.51
CA ARG A 252 9.56 12.44 -24.46
C ARG A 252 8.40 11.74 -23.78
N CYS A 253 8.59 11.32 -22.53
CA CYS A 253 7.62 10.58 -21.76
C CYS A 253 7.73 10.96 -20.27
N VAL A 254 6.58 11.05 -19.61
CA VAL A 254 6.49 11.17 -18.15
C VAL A 254 5.73 9.98 -17.60
N VAL A 255 6.30 9.35 -16.58
CA VAL A 255 5.58 8.38 -15.74
C VAL A 255 5.29 9.06 -14.41
N SER A 256 4.04 9.46 -14.20
CA SER A 256 3.63 10.04 -12.92
C SER A 256 3.25 8.95 -11.94
N ASN A 257 3.97 8.88 -10.82
CA ASN A 257 3.61 8.10 -9.64
C ASN A 257 3.02 8.99 -8.53
N SER A 258 2.51 10.17 -8.91
CA SER A 258 1.66 11.00 -8.06
C SER A 258 0.20 10.54 -8.12
N ASN A 259 -0.65 11.01 -7.21
CA ASN A 259 -2.07 10.67 -7.27
C ASN A 259 -2.71 11.19 -8.58
N ILE A 260 -3.75 10.52 -9.04
CA ILE A 260 -4.44 10.81 -10.31
C ILE A 260 -4.95 12.26 -10.41
N LYS A 261 -5.54 12.80 -9.34
CA LYS A 261 -6.03 14.18 -9.28
C LYS A 261 -4.88 15.18 -9.35
N SER A 262 -3.78 14.95 -8.63
CA SER A 262 -2.61 15.83 -8.71
C SER A 262 -1.99 15.82 -10.10
N THR A 263 -1.87 14.64 -10.72
CA THR A 263 -1.32 14.53 -12.08
C THR A 263 -2.19 15.26 -13.10
N ILE A 264 -3.50 14.99 -13.11
CA ILE A 264 -4.42 15.52 -14.12
C ILE A 264 -4.75 16.99 -13.86
N LEU A 265 -5.17 17.33 -12.65
CA LEU A 265 -5.74 18.64 -12.33
C LEU A 265 -4.68 19.71 -12.00
N GLN A 266 -3.46 19.30 -11.61
CA GLN A 266 -2.41 20.24 -11.17
C GLN A 266 -1.18 20.20 -12.08
N LEU A 267 -0.58 19.02 -12.28
CA LEU A 267 0.69 18.92 -13.00
C LEU A 267 0.52 19.12 -14.52
N VAL A 268 -0.47 18.48 -15.13
CA VAL A 268 -0.74 18.61 -16.57
C VAL A 268 -1.74 19.75 -16.82
N GLY A 269 -2.87 19.75 -16.12
CA GLY A 269 -3.99 20.67 -16.30
C GLY A 269 -5.14 20.03 -17.10
N GLU A 270 -6.37 20.22 -16.62
CA GLU A 270 -7.55 19.55 -17.16
C GLU A 270 -7.85 19.88 -18.63
N GLN A 271 -7.46 21.07 -19.10
CA GLN A 271 -7.64 21.52 -20.48
C GLN A 271 -6.94 20.64 -21.54
N HIS A 272 -6.01 19.79 -21.11
CA HIS A 272 -5.26 18.90 -21.99
C HIS A 272 -5.84 17.49 -22.09
N PHE A 273 -6.94 17.20 -21.38
CA PHE A 273 -7.62 15.91 -21.40
C PHE A 273 -9.01 15.99 -22.03
N ASP A 274 -9.59 14.84 -22.31
CA ASP A 274 -11.01 14.75 -22.67
C ASP A 274 -11.88 15.16 -21.46
N PRO A 275 -12.90 16.02 -21.64
CA PRO A 275 -13.77 16.45 -20.53
C PRO A 275 -14.40 15.28 -19.76
N ALA A 276 -14.80 14.20 -20.44
CA ALA A 276 -15.40 13.04 -19.76
C ALA A 276 -14.38 12.36 -18.83
N PHE A 277 -13.14 12.20 -19.28
CA PHE A 277 -12.06 11.63 -18.47
C PHE A 277 -11.70 12.53 -17.27
N VAL A 278 -11.77 13.85 -17.43
CA VAL A 278 -11.56 14.79 -16.32
C VAL A 278 -12.64 14.62 -15.25
N GLU A 279 -13.90 14.48 -15.65
CA GLU A 279 -15.00 14.27 -14.70
C GLU A 279 -14.87 12.92 -13.97
N GLU A 280 -14.45 11.86 -14.66
CA GLU A 280 -14.09 10.59 -14.01
C GLU A 280 -12.97 10.76 -12.98
N ALA A 281 -11.89 11.47 -13.34
CA ALA A 281 -10.77 11.73 -12.44
C ALA A 281 -11.19 12.58 -11.21
N LYS A 282 -12.08 13.56 -11.40
CA LYS A 282 -12.66 14.36 -10.30
C LYS A 282 -13.52 13.51 -9.38
N ALA A 283 -14.28 12.57 -9.93
CA ALA A 283 -15.16 11.66 -9.19
C ALA A 283 -14.41 10.62 -8.34
N VAL A 284 -13.12 10.35 -8.60
CA VAL A 284 -12.31 9.44 -7.77
C VAL A 284 -12.35 9.87 -6.30
N ARG A 285 -12.89 9.02 -5.42
CA ARG A 285 -12.87 9.28 -3.98
C ARG A 285 -11.46 9.07 -3.45
N LEU A 286 -10.90 10.06 -2.75
CA LEU A 286 -9.69 9.85 -1.97
C LEU A 286 -10.04 9.06 -0.72
N ASN A 287 -9.24 8.03 -0.42
CA ASN A 287 -9.50 7.15 0.70
C ASN A 287 -9.27 7.85 2.05
N ASN A 288 -9.74 7.24 3.13
CA ASN A 288 -9.48 7.74 4.48
C ASN A 288 -7.97 7.71 4.83
N SER A 289 -7.62 8.48 5.86
CA SER A 289 -6.26 8.52 6.40
C SER A 289 -6.16 7.63 7.64
N SER A 290 -4.95 7.21 8.00
CA SER A 290 -4.67 6.50 9.25
C SER A 290 -3.87 7.40 10.21
N CYS A 291 -4.16 7.28 11.49
CA CYS A 291 -3.33 7.87 12.55
C CYS A 291 -2.43 6.76 13.10
N GLN A 292 -1.13 7.03 13.17
CA GLN A 292 -0.14 6.07 13.65
C GLN A 292 0.66 6.65 14.80
N VAL A 293 0.89 5.82 15.82
CA VAL A 293 1.70 6.16 16.99
C VAL A 293 2.92 5.26 17.01
N TYR A 294 4.11 5.87 17.05
CA TYR A 294 5.39 5.17 17.06
C TYR A 294 6.00 5.23 18.46
N ILE A 295 6.22 4.06 19.06
CA ILE A 295 6.69 3.95 20.45
C ILE A 295 8.07 3.29 20.44
N ALA A 296 9.09 4.04 20.87
CA ALA A 296 10.41 3.49 21.16
C ALA A 296 10.45 3.00 22.61
N LEU A 297 10.93 1.78 22.82
CA LEU A 297 11.23 1.27 24.16
C LEU A 297 12.73 1.38 24.44
N LYS A 298 13.07 1.63 25.71
CA LYS A 298 14.46 1.52 26.17
C LYS A 298 14.91 0.06 26.05
N PRO A 299 16.20 -0.23 25.82
CA PRO A 299 16.70 -1.61 25.70
C PRO A 299 16.35 -2.54 26.86
N SER A 300 16.19 -1.98 28.07
CA SER A 300 15.83 -2.74 29.28
C SER A 300 14.32 -2.95 29.46
N VAL A 301 13.49 -2.41 28.58
CA VAL A 301 12.03 -2.44 28.66
C VAL A 301 11.49 -3.27 27.51
N GLY A 302 10.79 -4.34 27.84
CA GLY A 302 10.07 -5.18 26.90
C GLY A 302 8.68 -5.50 27.44
N PHE A 303 7.90 -6.18 26.62
CA PHE A 303 6.60 -6.73 26.97
C PHE A 303 6.51 -8.16 26.42
N ASP A 304 5.59 -8.95 26.99
CA ASP A 304 5.38 -10.33 26.54
C ASP A 304 4.96 -10.36 25.07
N TYR A 305 5.43 -11.38 24.35
CA TYR A 305 5.09 -11.53 22.93
C TYR A 305 3.57 -11.55 22.71
N CYS A 306 3.09 -10.60 21.90
CA CYS A 306 1.66 -10.42 21.61
C CYS A 306 1.26 -10.79 20.18
N GLY A 307 2.15 -11.43 19.41
CA GLY A 307 2.01 -11.62 17.97
C GLY A 307 2.84 -10.61 17.19
N ASP A 308 3.14 -10.94 15.93
CA ASP A 308 3.81 -10.04 14.98
C ASP A 308 2.87 -8.90 14.55
N LEU A 309 1.56 -9.21 14.49
CA LEU A 309 0.49 -8.26 14.19
C LEU A 309 -0.70 -8.55 15.10
N LEU A 310 -1.10 -7.56 15.89
CA LEU A 310 -2.26 -7.63 16.76
C LEU A 310 -3.36 -6.69 16.24
N PHE A 311 -4.58 -7.20 16.11
CA PHE A 311 -5.80 -6.41 15.94
C PHE A 311 -6.55 -6.38 17.26
N HIS A 312 -6.71 -5.20 17.83
CA HIS A 312 -7.40 -5.00 19.10
C HIS A 312 -8.59 -4.06 18.95
N SER A 313 -9.64 -4.33 19.72
CA SER A 313 -10.77 -3.43 19.86
C SER A 313 -11.52 -3.64 21.17
N GLU A 314 -11.84 -2.56 21.88
CA GLU A 314 -12.77 -2.60 23.02
C GLU A 314 -14.25 -2.52 22.59
N HIS A 315 -14.54 -2.30 21.30
CA HIS A 315 -15.91 -2.16 20.81
C HIS A 315 -16.63 -3.51 20.70
N LYS A 316 -17.92 -3.55 21.03
CA LYS A 316 -18.72 -4.79 21.09
C LYS A 316 -18.93 -5.47 19.74
N GLY A 317 -18.78 -4.74 18.64
CA GLY A 317 -18.97 -5.22 17.27
C GLY A 317 -18.11 -4.46 16.27
N PHE A 318 -18.15 -4.90 15.01
CA PHE A 318 -17.54 -4.16 13.92
C PHE A 318 -18.38 -2.92 13.58
N ASP A 319 -17.83 -1.74 13.82
CA ASP A 319 -18.53 -0.46 13.67
C ASP A 319 -17.58 0.63 13.14
N ILE A 320 -17.76 0.97 11.87
CA ILE A 320 -16.97 1.98 11.16
C ILE A 320 -17.25 3.39 11.69
N GLU A 321 -18.50 3.71 12.01
CA GLU A 321 -18.83 5.05 12.52
C GLU A 321 -18.17 5.26 13.89
N ALA A 322 -18.20 4.25 14.75
CA ALA A 322 -17.54 4.30 16.05
C ALA A 322 -16.01 4.41 15.92
N MET A 323 -15.40 3.73 14.94
CA MET A 323 -13.96 3.82 14.64
C MET A 323 -13.54 5.20 14.10
N LEU A 324 -14.39 5.83 13.28
CA LEU A 324 -14.11 7.14 12.67
C LEU A 324 -14.56 8.33 13.55
N SER A 325 -15.27 8.05 14.64
CA SER A 325 -15.84 9.07 15.51
C SER A 325 -14.79 9.87 16.26
N LYS A 326 -14.90 11.20 16.17
CA LYS A 326 -14.08 12.16 16.95
C LYS A 326 -14.31 12.09 18.46
N LYS A 327 -15.38 11.42 18.92
CA LYS A 327 -15.70 11.25 20.34
C LYS A 327 -14.94 10.09 20.99
N VAL A 328 -14.06 9.40 20.24
CA VAL A 328 -13.30 8.23 20.71
C VAL A 328 -14.23 7.16 21.31
N SER A 329 -15.31 6.84 20.57
CA SER A 329 -16.30 5.83 20.96
C SER A 329 -15.83 4.40 20.74
N SER A 330 -14.68 4.19 20.11
CA SER A 330 -14.07 2.90 19.83
C SER A 330 -12.56 2.98 20.09
N ARG A 331 -12.04 2.12 20.98
CA ARG A 331 -10.59 1.95 21.17
C ARG A 331 -10.13 0.75 20.37
N THR A 332 -9.98 0.98 19.07
CA THR A 332 -9.66 -0.03 18.07
C THR A 332 -8.33 0.39 17.45
N PHE A 333 -7.29 -0.43 17.64
CA PHE A 333 -5.99 -0.24 17.00
C PHE A 333 -5.38 -1.55 16.49
N SER A 334 -4.43 -1.44 15.56
CA SER A 334 -3.49 -2.51 15.25
C SER A 334 -2.12 -2.20 15.82
N PHE A 335 -1.36 -3.24 16.17
CA PHE A 335 0.00 -3.12 16.67
C PHE A 335 0.91 -4.05 15.88
N TYR A 336 2.00 -3.49 15.37
CA TYR A 336 2.96 -4.21 14.53
C TYR A 336 4.31 -4.29 15.24
N TYR A 337 4.75 -5.51 15.54
CA TYR A 337 6.03 -5.76 16.20
C TYR A 337 6.57 -7.14 15.80
N PRO A 338 6.99 -7.29 14.53
CA PRO A 338 7.54 -8.55 14.05
C PRO A 338 8.84 -8.86 14.79
N SER A 339 9.04 -10.13 15.09
CA SER A 339 10.30 -10.63 15.66
C SER A 339 11.42 -10.79 14.63
N THR A 340 11.11 -10.57 13.35
CA THR A 340 11.96 -10.83 12.18
C THR A 340 12.59 -9.57 11.61
#